data_AF-A0A0G3BKC9-F1
#
_entry.id   AF-A0A0G3BKC9-F1
#
_cell.length_a   1.000
_cell.length_b   1.000
_cell.length_c   1.000
_cell.angle_alpha   90.00
_cell.angle_beta   90.00
_cell.angle_gamma   90.00
#
_symmetry.space_group_name_H-M   'P 1'
#
loop_
_entity.id
_entity.type
_entity.pdbx_description
1 polymer ?
#
loop_
_entity_poly.entity_id
_entity_poly.type
_entity_poly.pdbx_seq_one_letter_code
_entity_poly.pdbx_strand_id
1 'polypeptide(L)'
;MSKTAPDAPGDVHWTHMIQQCSGETATPQRKVRTSASARTPPLPTIQGPPPEREMLRAQLPTVERLLRSRRVDLLSLRDLGQYLALEWIEWYGGTLRLTDVGRNVRDQVREYAPPVESES
;
A
#
# COMPACT_ATOMS: atom_id res chain seq x y z
N MET A 1 33.75 6.57 38.85
CA MET A 1 32.63 7.48 39.14
C MET A 1 31.95 7.85 37.83
N SER A 2 30.74 7.31 37.67
CA SER A 2 29.61 7.68 36.81
C SER A 2 29.86 8.14 35.37
N LYS A 3 29.74 7.20 34.42
CA LYS A 3 29.42 7.48 33.01
C LYS A 3 27.89 7.38 32.86
N THR A 4 27.24 8.53 32.74
CA THR A 4 25.80 8.65 32.55
C THR A 4 25.44 8.43 31.08
N ALA A 5 24.62 7.43 30.82
CA ALA A 5 23.56 7.41 29.81
C ALA A 5 22.25 7.25 30.60
N PRO A 6 21.07 7.77 30.19
CA PRO A 6 20.49 7.47 28.87
C PRO A 6 19.66 8.62 28.24
N ASP A 7 19.52 8.64 26.91
CA ASP A 7 18.22 8.90 26.26
C ASP A 7 18.26 8.53 24.77
N ALA A 8 17.52 7.49 24.41
CA ALA A 8 16.99 7.23 23.07
C ALA A 8 15.63 6.54 23.32
N PRO A 9 14.59 6.89 22.56
CA PRO A 9 14.43 6.35 21.21
C PRO A 9 14.02 7.44 20.21
N GLY A 10 14.60 7.51 19.01
CA GLY A 10 14.39 6.48 17.99
C GLY A 10 13.25 6.90 17.04
N ASP A 11 13.24 8.16 16.63
CA ASP A 11 12.30 8.70 15.65
C ASP A 11 12.69 8.21 14.25
N VAL A 12 12.07 7.09 13.88
CA VAL A 12 11.51 6.81 12.55
C VAL A 12 12.32 7.34 11.37
N HIS A 13 13.48 6.72 11.20
CA HIS A 13 14.37 6.69 10.03
C HIS A 13 13.65 6.13 8.78
N TRP A 14 12.68 6.87 8.21
CA TRP A 14 12.01 6.50 6.95
C TRP A 14 11.90 7.64 5.93
N THR A 15 12.10 8.91 6.31
CA THR A 15 12.03 10.05 5.36
C THR A 15 13.32 10.25 4.56
N HIS A 16 14.45 9.62 4.93
CA HIS A 16 15.74 9.80 4.23
C HIS A 16 16.10 8.66 3.26
N MET A 17 15.26 7.63 3.12
CA MET A 17 15.55 6.44 2.30
C MET A 17 14.94 6.49 0.89
N ILE A 18 14.59 7.68 0.38
CA ILE A 18 14.21 7.91 -1.03
C ILE A 18 15.34 8.61 -1.82
N GLN A 19 16.44 8.97 -1.15
CA GLN A 19 17.57 9.68 -1.76
C GLN A 19 18.84 8.81 -1.92
N GLN A 20 18.67 7.51 -2.24
CA GLN A 20 19.76 6.64 -2.68
C GLN A 20 19.35 5.90 -3.96
N CYS A 21 18.94 6.65 -4.98
CA CYS A 21 19.12 6.19 -6.36
C CYS A 21 20.60 6.38 -6.69
N SER A 22 21.31 5.26 -6.61
CA SER A 22 22.70 5.10 -7.02
C SER A 22 23.00 5.82 -8.33
N GLY A 23 24.11 6.54 -8.32
CA GLY A 23 24.74 7.01 -9.54
C GLY A 23 25.20 5.82 -10.38
N GLU A 24 24.85 5.86 -11.66
CA GLU A 24 25.58 5.14 -12.69
C GLU A 24 26.33 6.17 -13.55
N THR A 25 27.61 5.90 -13.71
CA THR A 25 28.61 6.74 -14.36
C THR A 25 28.30 6.95 -15.84
N ALA A 26 28.24 8.21 -16.23
CA ALA A 26 28.13 8.66 -17.62
C ALA A 26 29.39 8.31 -18.45
N THR A 27 29.18 7.79 -19.66
CA THR A 27 30.12 7.89 -20.78
C THR A 27 29.43 8.58 -21.96
N PRO A 28 30.10 9.44 -22.75
CA PRO A 28 29.45 10.30 -23.72
C PRO A 28 29.33 9.63 -25.11
N GLN A 29 28.11 9.58 -25.65
CA GLN A 29 27.88 9.24 -27.07
C GLN A 29 27.10 10.38 -27.73
N ARG A 30 27.87 11.30 -28.31
CA ARG A 30 27.41 12.27 -29.31
C ARG A 30 27.22 11.52 -30.63
N LYS A 31 25.99 11.44 -31.16
CA LYS A 31 25.73 11.56 -32.61
C LYS A 31 24.24 11.63 -32.99
N VAL A 32 23.99 12.65 -33.82
CA VAL A 32 22.92 12.87 -34.82
C VAL A 32 21.49 13.20 -34.35
N ARG A 33 21.15 14.50 -34.48
CA ARG A 33 19.77 14.99 -34.61
C ARG A 33 19.12 14.32 -35.82
N THR A 34 18.04 13.58 -35.59
CA THR A 34 16.98 13.34 -36.58
C THR A 34 15.66 13.65 -35.90
N SER A 35 14.92 14.60 -36.45
CA SER A 35 13.63 15.07 -35.95
C SER A 35 12.61 13.93 -35.98
N ALA A 36 12.25 13.38 -34.82
CA ALA A 36 11.09 12.53 -34.65
C ALA A 36 10.01 13.32 -33.93
N SER A 37 8.92 13.56 -34.66
CA SER A 37 7.68 14.20 -34.24
C SER A 37 7.29 13.82 -32.81
N ALA A 38 7.01 14.84 -32.00
CA ALA A 38 6.59 14.75 -30.61
C ALA A 38 5.45 13.72 -30.43
N ARG A 39 5.79 12.50 -29.99
CA ARG A 39 4.89 11.70 -29.18
C ARG A 39 5.20 12.04 -27.75
N THR A 40 4.43 12.96 -27.20
CA THR A 40 4.31 13.12 -25.75
C THR A 40 4.06 11.72 -25.18
N PRO A 41 4.94 11.17 -24.31
CA PRO A 41 4.58 9.97 -23.56
C PRO A 41 3.29 10.32 -22.81
N PRO A 42 2.24 9.49 -22.85
CA PRO A 42 1.07 9.75 -22.01
C PRO A 42 1.60 9.84 -20.58
N LEU A 43 1.36 10.98 -19.93
CA LEU A 43 1.59 11.14 -18.50
C LEU A 43 0.99 9.91 -17.80
N PRO A 44 1.61 9.38 -16.74
CA PRO A 44 0.98 8.33 -15.95
C PRO A 44 -0.37 8.87 -15.51
N THR A 45 -1.43 8.42 -16.17
CA THR A 45 -2.77 8.64 -15.66
C THR A 45 -2.73 7.91 -14.33
N ILE A 46 -2.77 8.68 -13.23
CA ILE A 46 -3.10 8.12 -11.92
C ILE A 46 -4.55 7.64 -12.08
N GLN A 47 -4.73 6.50 -12.74
CA GLN A 47 -5.99 5.79 -12.75
C GLN A 47 -6.16 5.40 -11.29
N GLY A 48 -7.17 5.98 -10.64
CA GLY A 48 -7.59 5.51 -9.33
C GLY A 48 -7.72 3.99 -9.35
N PRO A 49 -7.56 3.31 -8.21
CA PRO A 49 -7.73 1.88 -8.16
C PRO A 49 -9.03 1.49 -8.87
N PRO A 50 -9.05 0.40 -9.67
CA PRO A 50 -10.26 -0.01 -10.37
C PRO A 50 -11.42 -0.10 -9.37
N PRO A 51 -12.66 0.21 -9.78
CA PRO A 51 -13.80 0.37 -8.86
C PRO A 51 -14.01 -0.86 -7.96
N GLU A 52 -13.69 -2.05 -8.47
CA GLU A 52 -13.70 -3.30 -7.69
C GLU A 52 -12.71 -3.30 -6.53
N ARG A 53 -11.49 -2.79 -6.75
CA ARG A 53 -10.47 -2.69 -5.70
C ARG A 53 -10.91 -1.73 -4.60
N GLU A 54 -11.53 -0.61 -4.94
CA GLU A 54 -12.03 0.33 -3.92
C GLU A 54 -13.19 -0.26 -3.12
N MET A 55 -14.08 -1.03 -3.76
CA MET A 55 -15.11 -1.80 -3.07
C MET A 55 -14.52 -2.86 -2.13
N LEU A 56 -13.43 -3.53 -2.54
CA LEU A 56 -12.70 -4.47 -1.68
C LEU A 56 -12.04 -3.77 -0.48
N ARG A 57 -11.52 -2.55 -0.66
CA ARG A 57 -10.96 -1.72 0.43
C ARG A 57 -12.02 -1.37 1.45
N ALA A 58 -13.17 -0.86 0.99
CA ALA A 58 -14.27 -0.48 1.87
C ALA A 58 -14.75 -1.65 2.74
N GLN A 59 -14.67 -2.88 2.23
CA GLN A 59 -15.07 -4.09 2.95
C GLN A 59 -14.00 -4.68 3.87
N LEU A 60 -12.74 -4.23 3.79
CA LEU A 60 -11.62 -4.80 4.55
C LEU A 60 -11.82 -4.84 6.07
N PRO A 61 -12.40 -3.81 6.73
CA PRO A 61 -12.69 -3.87 8.16
C PRO A 61 -13.68 -4.99 8.53
N THR A 62 -14.65 -5.27 7.65
CA THR A 62 -15.59 -6.38 7.84
C THR A 62 -14.91 -7.72 7.63
N VAL A 63 -14.06 -7.82 6.60
CA VAL A 63 -13.22 -9.00 6.35
C VAL A 63 -12.34 -9.31 7.55
N GLU A 64 -11.65 -8.31 8.14
CA GLU A 64 -10.84 -8.47 9.35
C GLU A 64 -11.64 -9.14 10.49
N ARG A 65 -12.88 -8.68 10.73
CA ARG A 65 -13.75 -9.26 11.75
C ARG A 65 -14.08 -10.71 11.45
N LEU A 66 -14.36 -11.05 10.19
CA LEU A 66 -14.63 -12.44 9.78
C LEU A 66 -13.40 -13.34 9.95
N LEU A 67 -12.20 -12.86 9.59
CA LEU A 67 -10.94 -13.57 9.81
C LEU A 67 -10.72 -13.87 11.31
N ARG A 68 -10.88 -12.85 12.17
CA ARG A 68 -10.74 -13.00 13.63
C ARG A 68 -11.75 -13.96 14.23
N SER A 69 -12.99 -13.95 13.75
CA SER A 69 -14.05 -14.86 14.21
C SER A 69 -13.98 -16.25 13.59
N ARG A 70 -12.96 -16.57 12.77
CA ARG A 70 -12.85 -17.82 12.01
C ARG A 70 -14.11 -18.10 11.16
N ARG A 71 -14.72 -17.05 10.61
CA ARG A 71 -15.91 -17.11 9.75
C ARG A 71 -15.57 -16.76 8.30
N VAL A 72 -14.42 -17.25 7.83
CA VAL A 72 -13.98 -17.10 6.44
C VAL A 72 -14.95 -17.74 5.45
N ASP A 73 -15.73 -18.72 5.89
CA ASP A 73 -16.79 -19.36 5.11
C ASP A 73 -17.92 -18.39 4.68
N LEU A 74 -18.02 -17.23 5.31
CA LEU A 74 -18.96 -16.18 4.91
C LEU A 74 -18.44 -15.31 3.76
N LEU A 75 -17.16 -15.43 3.41
CA LEU A 75 -16.58 -14.77 2.25
C LEU A 75 -16.72 -15.69 1.04
N SER A 76 -17.07 -15.10 -0.11
CA SER A 76 -17.09 -15.88 -1.34
C SER A 76 -15.66 -16.27 -1.74
N LEU A 77 -15.52 -17.43 -2.39
CA LEU A 77 -14.21 -17.88 -2.88
C LEU A 77 -13.60 -16.90 -3.90
N ARG A 78 -14.46 -16.18 -4.63
CA ARG A 78 -14.05 -15.10 -5.53
C ARG A 78 -13.40 -13.96 -4.74
N ASP A 79 -14.04 -13.47 -3.69
CA ASP A 79 -13.52 -12.36 -2.88
C ASP A 79 -12.21 -12.75 -2.19
N LEU A 80 -12.15 -13.96 -1.62
CA LEU A 80 -10.93 -14.52 -1.06
C LEU A 80 -9.78 -14.52 -2.07
N GLY A 81 -10.04 -14.96 -3.30
CA GLY A 81 -9.07 -14.93 -4.39
C GLY A 81 -8.58 -13.53 -4.72
N GLN A 82 -9.47 -12.53 -4.74
CA GLN A 82 -9.09 -11.13 -4.98
C GLN A 82 -8.24 -10.57 -3.84
N TYR A 83 -8.60 -10.84 -2.58
CA TYR A 83 -7.83 -10.38 -1.43
C TYR A 83 -6.44 -11.03 -1.35
N LEU A 84 -6.31 -12.30 -1.74
CA LEU A 84 -5.03 -13.00 -1.86
C LEU A 84 -4.20 -12.42 -3.01
N ALA A 85 -4.80 -12.17 -4.17
CA ALA A 85 -4.12 -11.60 -5.33
C ALA A 85 -3.59 -10.17 -5.09
N LEU A 86 -4.26 -9.40 -4.22
CA LEU A 86 -3.83 -8.07 -3.79
C LEU A 86 -2.80 -8.09 -2.65
N GLU A 87 -2.41 -9.27 -2.17
CA GLU A 87 -1.56 -9.47 -0.99
C GLU A 87 -2.09 -8.77 0.27
N TRP A 88 -3.40 -8.61 0.40
CA TRP A 88 -4.02 -8.00 1.59
C TRP A 88 -4.30 -9.03 2.67
N ILE A 89 -4.54 -10.28 2.26
CA ILE A 89 -4.64 -11.41 3.17
C ILE A 89 -3.65 -12.49 2.74
N GLU A 90 -3.27 -13.34 3.69
CA GLU A 90 -2.37 -14.46 3.45
C GLU A 90 -2.79 -15.67 4.28
N TRP A 91 -2.38 -16.86 3.82
CA TRP A 91 -2.45 -18.09 4.60
C TRP A 91 -1.28 -18.15 5.57
N TYR A 92 -1.57 -18.28 6.86
CA TYR A 92 -0.59 -18.40 7.92
C TYR A 92 -0.95 -19.55 8.86
N GLY A 93 -0.17 -20.63 8.84
CA GLY A 93 -0.34 -21.74 9.78
C GLY A 93 -1.72 -22.41 9.73
N GLY A 94 -2.38 -22.41 8.56
CA GLY A 94 -3.71 -23.01 8.38
C GLY A 94 -4.89 -22.06 8.62
N THR A 95 -4.65 -20.79 8.94
CA THR A 95 -5.70 -19.76 8.99
C THR A 95 -5.39 -18.60 8.05
N LEU A 96 -6.42 -17.86 7.66
CA LEU A 96 -6.24 -16.61 6.92
C LEU A 96 -6.03 -15.45 7.90
N ARG A 97 -5.05 -14.61 7.60
CA ARG A 97 -4.79 -13.36 8.33
C ARG A 97 -4.57 -12.21 7.37
N LEU A 98 -4.70 -10.98 7.86
CA LEU A 98 -4.24 -9.80 7.12
C LEU A 98 -2.72 -9.76 7.08
N THR A 99 -2.18 -9.34 5.94
CA THR A 99 -0.77 -8.94 5.80
C THR A 99 -0.56 -7.53 6.39
N ASP A 100 0.69 -7.06 6.40
CA ASP A 100 1.00 -5.66 6.73
C ASP A 100 0.37 -4.68 5.72
N VAL A 101 0.35 -5.04 4.44
CA VAL A 101 -0.31 -4.24 3.40
C VAL A 101 -1.80 -4.14 3.66
N GLY A 102 -2.46 -5.26 3.97
CA GLY A 102 -3.88 -5.29 4.31
C GLY A 102 -4.20 -4.48 5.57
N ARG A 103 -3.38 -4.57 6.62
CA ARG A 103 -3.54 -3.74 7.83
C ARG A 103 -3.50 -2.25 7.51
N ASN A 104 -2.50 -1.80 6.76
CA ASN A 104 -2.36 -0.40 6.37
C ASN A 104 -3.57 0.09 5.55
N VAL A 105 -4.06 -0.72 4.61
CA VAL A 105 -5.25 -0.37 3.82
C VAL A 105 -6.50 -0.27 4.70
N ARG A 106 -6.69 -1.21 5.63
CA ARG A 106 -7.82 -1.19 6.55
C ARG A 106 -7.77 0.00 7.51
N ASP A 107 -6.58 0.40 7.94
CA ASP A 107 -6.41 1.60 8.77
C ASP A 107 -6.69 2.87 7.98
N GLN A 108 -6.22 2.97 6.73
CA GLN A 108 -6.57 4.06 5.82
C GLN A 108 -8.08 4.20 5.63
N VAL A 109 -8.81 3.10 5.44
CA VAL A 109 -10.28 3.12 5.29
C VAL A 109 -10.98 3.57 6.58
N ARG A 110 -10.43 3.21 7.74
CA ARG A 110 -10.99 3.62 9.04
C ARG A 110 -10.71 5.10 9.35
N GLU A 111 -9.53 5.57 9.00
CA GLU A 111 -9.07 6.93 9.28
C GLU A 111 -9.60 7.94 8.27
N TYR A 112 -9.81 7.51 7.02
CA TYR A 112 -10.40 8.33 5.96
C TYR A 112 -11.93 8.21 5.88
N ALA A 113 -12.61 7.65 6.89
CA ALA A 113 -14.06 7.78 6.96
C ALA A 113 -14.38 9.27 7.22
N PRO A 114 -14.95 10.01 6.25
CA PRO A 114 -15.27 11.41 6.48
C PRO A 114 -16.25 11.49 7.66
N PRO A 115 -16.14 12.50 8.54
CA PRO A 115 -17.18 12.74 9.53
C PRO A 115 -18.48 12.87 8.75
N VAL A 116 -19.43 11.98 9.02
CA VAL A 116 -20.80 12.17 8.57
C VAL A 116 -21.28 13.44 9.25
N GLU A 117 -21.19 14.56 8.54
CA GLU A 117 -21.81 15.81 8.98
C GLU A 117 -23.28 15.48 9.18
N SER A 118 -23.65 15.39 10.46
CA SER A 118 -25.00 15.11 10.90
C SER A 118 -25.79 16.38 10.64
N GLU A 119 -26.33 16.52 9.42
CA GLU A 119 -27.29 17.57 9.14
C GLU A 119 -28.55 17.28 9.98
N SER A 120 -28.96 18.29 10.75
CA SER A 120 -29.95 18.24 11.84
C SER A 120 -31.40 18.19 11.37
#